data_AF-A0AB39YK93-F1
#
_entry.id   AF-A0AB39YK93-F1
#
_cell.length_a   1.000
_cell.length_b   1.000
_cell.length_c   1.000
_cell.angle_alpha   90.00
_cell.angle_beta   90.00
_cell.angle_gamma   90.00
#
_symmetry.space_group_name_H-M   'P 1'
#
loop_
_entity.id
_entity.type
_entity.pdbx_description
1 polymer ?
#
loop_
_entity_poly.entity_id
_entity_poly.type
_entity_poly.pdbx_seq_one_letter_code
_entity_poly.pdbx_strand_id
1 'polypeptide(L)'
;MLLTQTRERIAVLEQAEHVRADAACHQPPVVEWVIEYGISAQRRPELVHTGDCRMTSGRSRPATRQQAVETLQNSTARACEICRADSALGLLDL
;
A
#
# COMPACT_ATOMS: atom_id res chain seq x y z
N MET A 1 30.31 -19.80 -32.40
CA MET A 1 29.48 -20.24 -31.27
C MET A 1 29.63 -19.34 -30.04
N LEU A 2 30.84 -19.06 -29.54
CA LEU A 2 31.06 -18.22 -28.34
C LEU A 2 30.47 -16.80 -28.43
N LEU A 3 30.58 -16.17 -29.60
CA LEU A 3 30.10 -14.80 -29.83
C LEU A 3 28.56 -14.70 -29.74
N THR A 4 27.85 -15.70 -30.25
CA THR A 4 26.38 -15.78 -30.19
C THR A 4 25.90 -15.94 -28.75
N GLN A 5 26.53 -16.86 -28.01
CA GLN A 5 26.22 -17.09 -26.60
C GLN A 5 26.51 -15.86 -25.73
N THR A 6 27.56 -15.11 -26.05
CA THR A 6 27.89 -13.84 -25.39
C THR A 6 26.81 -12.79 -25.68
N ARG A 7 26.36 -12.67 -26.93
CA ARG A 7 25.29 -11.72 -27.32
C ARG A 7 23.95 -12.03 -26.66
N GLU A 8 23.57 -13.30 -26.60
CA GLU A 8 22.36 -13.74 -25.91
C GLU A 8 22.42 -13.37 -24.41
N ARG A 9 23.59 -13.58 -23.79
CA ARG A 9 23.78 -13.24 -22.38
C ARG A 9 23.74 -11.74 -22.12
N ILE A 10 24.29 -10.93 -23.02
CA ILE A 10 24.17 -9.46 -22.98
C ILE A 10 22.70 -9.05 -23.06
N ALA A 11 21.96 -9.57 -24.05
CA ALA A 11 20.55 -9.21 -24.25
C ALA A 11 19.67 -9.55 -23.02
N VAL A 12 19.92 -10.70 -22.37
CA VAL A 12 19.22 -11.08 -21.13
C VAL A 12 19.52 -10.10 -19.99
N LEU A 13 20.78 -9.68 -19.86
CA LEU A 13 21.17 -8.74 -18.81
C LEU A 13 20.62 -7.34 -19.06
N GLU A 14 20.69 -6.85 -20.30
CA GLU A 14 20.11 -5.57 -20.72
C GLU A 14 18.60 -5.55 -20.47
N GLN A 15 17.88 -6.63 -20.79
CA GLN A 15 16.46 -6.73 -20.51
C GLN A 15 16.16 -6.68 -19.00
N ALA A 16 16.95 -7.37 -18.18
CA ALA A 16 16.80 -7.34 -16.72
C ALA A 16 17.14 -5.97 -16.12
N GLU A 17 18.09 -5.24 -16.70
CA GLU A 17 18.39 -3.85 -16.34
C GLU A 17 17.26 -2.90 -16.72
N HIS A 18 16.70 -3.04 -17.92
CA HIS A 18 15.59 -2.23 -18.38
C HIS A 18 14.35 -2.40 -17.48
N VAL A 19 14.00 -3.63 -17.10
CA VAL A 19 12.89 -3.89 -16.17
C VAL A 19 13.16 -3.27 -14.78
N ARG A 20 14.39 -3.33 -14.28
CA ARG A 20 14.76 -2.72 -12.99
C ARG A 20 14.71 -1.19 -13.04
N ALA A 21 15.21 -0.59 -14.12
CA ALA A 21 15.15 0.85 -14.33
C ALA A 21 13.71 1.34 -14.46
N ASP A 22 12.89 0.62 -15.21
CA ASP A 22 11.46 0.92 -15.37
C ASP A 22 10.71 0.84 -14.03
N ALA A 23 10.96 -0.21 -13.24
CA ALA A 23 10.36 -0.35 -11.91
C ALA A 23 10.80 0.75 -10.93
N ALA A 24 12.03 1.26 -11.06
CA ALA A 24 12.51 2.38 -10.25
C ALA A 24 11.86 3.72 -10.66
N CYS A 25 11.63 3.93 -11.96
CA CYS A 25 10.95 5.11 -12.48
C CYS A 25 9.44 5.10 -12.21
N HIS A 26 8.82 3.92 -12.18
CA HIS A 26 7.38 3.74 -11.98
C HIS A 26 7.03 3.17 -10.61
N GLN A 27 7.71 3.66 -9.55
CA GLN A 27 7.29 3.30 -8.19
C GLN A 27 5.81 3.65 -7.99
N PRO A 28 4.96 2.68 -7.56
CA PRO A 28 3.59 2.98 -7.20
C PRO A 28 3.58 4.13 -6.19
N PRO A 29 2.61 5.06 -6.27
CA PRO A 29 2.51 6.12 -5.28
C PRO A 29 2.49 5.49 -3.89
N VAL A 30 3.30 6.03 -2.99
CA VAL A 30 3.35 5.55 -1.60
C VAL A 30 1.95 5.69 -1.03
N VAL A 31 1.30 4.56 -0.78
CA VAL A 31 0.03 4.54 -0.08
C VAL A 31 0.35 4.78 1.38
N GLU A 32 -0.07 5.93 1.90
CA GLU A 32 0.18 6.29 3.31
C GLU A 32 -0.91 5.74 4.24
N TRP A 33 -2.11 5.50 3.71
CA TRP A 33 -3.29 5.09 4.49
C TRP A 33 -4.08 4.03 3.77
N VAL A 34 -4.66 3.12 4.56
CA VAL A 34 -5.43 2.00 4.04
C VAL A 34 -6.66 1.79 4.93
N ILE A 35 -7.81 1.57 4.30
CA ILE A 35 -9.07 1.25 4.99
C ILE A 35 -9.38 -0.23 4.77
N GLU A 36 -9.58 -0.95 5.87
CA GLU A 36 -10.02 -2.34 5.87
C GLU A 36 -11.54 -2.41 6.06
N TYR A 37 -12.16 -3.27 5.25
CA TYR A 37 -13.60 -3.47 5.22
C TYR A 37 -14.00 -4.84 5.76
N GLY A 38 -15.15 -4.88 6.42
CA GLY A 38 -15.73 -6.08 6.99
C GLY A 38 -16.18 -7.13 5.98
N ILE A 39 -16.48 -8.31 6.51
CA ILE A 39 -16.91 -9.49 5.74
C ILE A 39 -18.42 -9.45 5.41
N SER A 40 -19.18 -8.61 6.12
CA SER A 40 -20.62 -8.41 5.89
C SER A 40 -20.93 -8.02 4.44
N ALA A 41 -22.17 -8.31 4.00
CA ALA A 41 -22.62 -7.97 2.65
C ALA A 41 -22.50 -6.46 2.35
N GLN A 42 -22.62 -5.62 3.38
CA GLN A 42 -22.51 -4.17 3.27
C GLN A 42 -21.06 -3.67 3.22
N ARG A 43 -20.06 -4.54 3.50
CA ARG A 43 -18.62 -4.23 3.52
C ARG A 43 -18.34 -2.88 4.17
N ARG A 44 -18.81 -2.69 5.40
CA ARG A 44 -18.59 -1.44 6.13
C ARG A 44 -17.09 -1.29 6.51
N PRO A 45 -16.57 -0.05 6.58
CA PRO A 45 -15.24 0.20 7.14
C PRO A 45 -15.16 -0.34 8.57
N GLU A 46 -14.09 -1.07 8.87
CA GLU A 46 -13.85 -1.65 10.21
C GLU A 46 -12.56 -1.12 10.83
N LEU A 47 -11.47 -1.05 10.07
CA LEU A 47 -10.17 -0.61 10.55
C LEU A 47 -9.51 0.39 9.60
N VAL A 48 -8.81 1.36 10.17
CA VAL A 48 -7.92 2.27 9.43
C VAL A 48 -6.48 1.98 9.84
N HIS A 49 -5.61 1.86 8.84
CA HIS A 49 -4.21 1.49 8.96
C HIS A 49 -3.30 2.54 8.30
N THR A 50 -2.06 2.64 8.76
CA THR A 50 -0.97 3.19 7.94
C THR A 50 -0.69 2.25 6.77
N GLY A 51 -0.18 2.78 5.66
CA GLY A 51 0.04 1.98 4.45
C GLY A 51 1.21 0.99 4.53
N ASP A 52 2.06 1.10 5.55
CA ASP A 52 3.11 0.14 5.89
C ASP A 52 2.68 -0.89 6.97
N CYS A 53 1.42 -0.84 7.42
CA CYS A 53 0.90 -1.74 8.44
C CYS A 53 0.83 -3.20 7.93
N ARG A 54 1.50 -4.12 8.63
CA ARG A 54 1.50 -5.55 8.28
C ARG A 54 0.23 -6.30 8.70
N MET A 55 -0.68 -5.65 9.40
CA MET A 55 -1.93 -6.26 9.90
C MET A 55 -3.12 -6.06 8.94
N THR A 56 -2.91 -5.41 7.79
CA THR A 56 -3.95 -5.26 6.77
C THR A 56 -4.38 -6.61 6.19
N SER A 57 -5.65 -6.77 5.87
CA SER A 57 -6.15 -7.95 5.13
C SER A 57 -6.26 -7.69 3.62
N GLY A 58 -6.50 -8.74 2.83
CA GLY A 58 -6.77 -8.61 1.38
C GLY A 58 -8.05 -7.82 1.03
N ARG A 59 -8.87 -7.47 2.03
CA ARG A 59 -10.05 -6.59 1.87
C ARG A 59 -9.72 -5.12 2.02
N SER A 60 -8.45 -4.80 2.25
CA SER A 60 -8.01 -3.43 2.46
C SER A 60 -7.91 -2.66 1.15
N ARG A 61 -8.16 -1.35 1.19
CA ARG A 61 -8.09 -0.46 0.03
C ARG A 61 -7.27 0.80 0.35
N PRO A 62 -6.42 1.26 -0.58
CA PRO A 62 -5.72 2.54 -0.44
C PRO A 62 -6.70 3.68 -0.18
N ALA A 63 -6.30 4.61 0.67
CA ALA A 63 -7.08 5.79 1.02
C ALA A 63 -6.18 7.02 1.10
N THR A 64 -6.76 8.20 0.86
CA THR A 64 -6.10 9.47 1.17
C THR A 64 -6.15 9.73 2.68
N ARG A 65 -5.30 10.65 3.16
CA ARG A 65 -5.35 11.12 4.54
C ARG A 65 -6.75 11.61 4.93
N GLN A 66 -7.40 12.38 4.06
CA GLN A 66 -8.75 12.89 4.31
C GLN A 66 -9.77 11.75 4.44
N GLN A 67 -9.73 10.76 3.55
CA GLN A 67 -10.63 9.60 3.63
C GLN A 67 -10.41 8.80 4.92
N ALA A 68 -9.16 8.64 5.36
CA ALA A 68 -8.84 7.97 6.62
C ALA A 68 -9.43 8.72 7.82
N VAL A 69 -9.27 10.05 7.87
CA VAL A 69 -9.85 10.91 8.91
C VAL A 69 -11.37 10.86 8.90
N GLU A 70 -12.00 11.06 7.74
CA GLU A 70 -13.45 11.00 7.58
C GLU A 70 -14.00 9.63 7.99
N THR A 71 -13.29 8.55 7.68
CA THR A 71 -13.68 7.19 8.07
C THR A 71 -13.65 7.02 9.58
N LEU A 72 -12.62 7.52 10.27
CA LEU A 72 -12.53 7.45 11.72
C LEU A 72 -13.57 8.32 12.44
N GLN A 73 -13.97 9.46 11.84
CA GLN A 73 -14.91 10.39 12.46
C GLN A 73 -16.38 10.05 12.17
N ASN A 74 -16.70 9.59 10.96
CA ASN A 74 -18.07 9.48 10.46
C ASN A 74 -18.57 8.04 10.34
N SER A 75 -17.76 7.05 10.70
CA SER A 75 -18.14 5.64 10.64
C SER A 75 -17.86 4.91 11.96
N THR A 76 -18.23 3.63 12.02
CA THR A 76 -17.94 2.75 13.16
C THR A 76 -16.54 2.16 13.12
N ALA A 77 -15.72 2.53 12.14
CA ALA A 77 -14.35 2.06 12.02
C ALA A 77 -13.49 2.57 13.17
N ARG A 78 -12.48 1.79 13.54
CA ARG A 78 -11.47 2.19 14.53
C ARG A 78 -10.10 2.29 13.88
N ALA A 79 -9.19 3.02 14.52
CA ALA A 79 -7.79 2.91 14.15
C ALA A 79 -7.27 1.54 14.57
N CYS A 80 -6.40 0.95 13.74
CA CYS A 80 -5.70 -0.26 14.13
C CYS A 80 -4.83 0.02 15.36
N GLU A 81 -5.00 -0.78 16.40
CA GLU A 81 -4.28 -0.62 17.67
C GLU A 81 -2.76 -0.91 17.54
N ILE A 82 -2.35 -1.63 16.48
CA ILE A 82 -0.95 -1.96 16.24
C ILE A 82 -0.18 -0.81 15.59
N CYS A 83 -0.69 -0.25 14.49
CA CYS A 83 -0.02 0.88 13.81
C CYS A 83 -0.48 2.25 14.31
N ARG A 84 -1.56 2.31 15.10
CA ARG A 84 -2.13 3.53 15.69
C ARG A 84 -2.30 4.65 14.66
N ALA A 85 -3.07 4.35 13.61
CA ALA A 85 -3.33 5.28 12.52
C ALA A 85 -3.95 6.61 12.99
N ASP A 86 -4.78 6.60 14.03
CA ASP A 86 -5.33 7.79 14.69
C ASP A 86 -4.25 8.75 15.20
N SER A 87 -3.16 8.20 15.73
CA SER A 87 -2.03 8.92 16.31
C SER A 87 -1.15 9.49 15.21
N ALA A 88 -0.88 8.68 14.19
CA ALA A 88 -0.18 9.14 12.99
C ALA A 88 -0.98 10.22 12.23
N LEU A 89 -2.31 10.21 12.34
CA LEU A 89 -3.21 11.25 11.82
C LEU A 89 -3.33 12.48 12.74
N GLY A 90 -2.80 12.43 13.97
CA GLY A 90 -2.90 13.53 14.94
C GLY A 90 -4.32 13.75 15.48
N LEU A 91 -5.14 12.70 15.55
CA LEU A 91 -6.54 12.77 16.00
C LEU A 91 -6.72 12.62 17.51
N LEU A 92 -5.66 12.25 18.23
CA LEU A 92 -5.69 12.04 19.68
C LEU A 92 -5.18 13.24 20.48
N ASP A 93 -4.77 14.32 19.82
CA ASP A 93 -4.38 15.58 20.46
C ASP A 93 -5.64 16.43 20.73
N LEU A 94 -6.33 16.13 21.84
CA LEU A 94 -7.38 16.96 22.45
C LEU A 94 -7.20 17.04 23.96
#